data_AF-A0A7C1J2U5-F1
#
_entry.id   AF-A0A7C1J2U5-F1
#
_cell.length_a   1.000
_cell.length_b   1.000
_cell.length_c   1.000
_cell.angle_alpha   90.00
_cell.angle_beta   90.00
_cell.angle_gamma   90.00
#
_symmetry.space_group_name_H-M   'P 1'
#
loop_
_entity.id
_entity.type
_entity.pdbx_description
1 polymer ?
#
loop_
_entity_poly.entity_id
_entity_poly.type
_entity_poly.pdbx_seq_one_letter_code
_entity_poly.pdbx_strand_id
1 'polypeptide(L)' 'MSSLTLRRLVVWAVSMVLGFAIAGVFVTAILPWMGPHNGQPISIQTYGIQYFFWTAFPLGLIFVVWLDYFLETRILPD' A
#
# COMPACT_ATOMS: atom_id res chain seq x y z
N MET A 1 -14.18 22.12 4.62
CA MET A 1 -14.00 20.74 5.13
C MET A 1 -13.82 20.81 6.63
N SER A 2 -14.43 19.91 7.39
CA SER A 2 -14.14 19.83 8.83
C SER A 2 -12.72 19.28 9.05
N SER A 3 -12.13 19.57 10.21
CA SER A 3 -10.84 19.01 10.62
C SER A 3 -10.84 17.47 10.53
N LEU A 4 -11.96 16.84 10.90
CA LEU A 4 -12.13 15.39 10.81
C LEU A 4 -12.09 14.87 9.36
N THR A 5 -12.80 15.52 8.43
CA THR A 5 -12.78 15.14 7.01
C THR A 5 -11.37 15.27 6.43
N LEU A 6 -10.63 16.32 6.77
CA LEU A 6 -9.25 16.49 6.33
C LEU A 6 -8.35 15.37 6.86
N ARG A 7 -8.46 15.03 8.16
CA ARG A 7 -7.68 13.96 8.79
C ARG A 7 -7.93 12.61 8.11
N ARG A 8 -9.19 12.30 7.79
CA ARG A 8 -9.58 11.08 7.05
C ARG A 8 -8.95 11.01 5.67
N LEU A 9 -8.98 12.11 4.90
CA LEU A 9 -8.37 12.17 3.57
C LEU A 9 -6.86 11.97 3.65
N VAL A 10 -6.20 12.58 4.64
CA VAL A 10 -4.76 12.40 4.87
C VAL A 10 -4.44 10.94 5.20
N VAL A 11 -5.19 10.29 6.09
CA VAL A 11 -4.98 8.88 6.43
C VAL A 11 -5.11 8.00 5.19
N TRP A 12 -6.15 8.20 4.37
CA TRP A 12 -6.30 7.46 3.11
C TRP A 12 -5.12 7.66 2.16
N ALA A 13 -4.72 8.91 1.92
CA ALA A 13 -3.64 9.23 1.00
C ALA A 13 -2.30 8.62 1.48
N VAL A 14 -1.95 8.83 2.75
CA VAL A 14 -0.71 8.30 3.33
C VAL A 14 -0.70 6.78 3.31
N SER A 15 -1.82 6.14 3.67
CA SER A 15 -1.93 4.69 3.67
C SER A 15 -1.75 4.08 2.28
N MET A 16 -2.36 4.68 1.26
CA MET A 16 -2.17 4.24 -0.13
C MET A 16 -0.73 4.42 -0.59
N VAL A 17 -0.09 5.56 -0.29
CA VAL A 17 1.32 5.77 -0.63
C VAL A 17 2.21 4.72 0.04
N LEU A 18 2.00 4.43 1.32
CA LEU A 18 2.77 3.40 2.05
C LEU A 18 2.55 2.01 1.45
N GLY A 19 1.30 1.62 1.20
CA GLY A 19 0.96 0.33 0.61
C GLY A 19 1.60 0.13 -0.78
N PHE A 20 1.52 1.14 -1.65
CA PHE A 20 2.11 1.10 -2.98
C PHE A 20 3.63 1.15 -2.97
N ALA A 21 4.24 1.93 -2.07
CA ALA A 21 5.69 1.98 -1.93
C ALA A 21 6.26 0.63 -1.46
N ILE A 22 5.65 0.04 -0.41
CA ILE A 22 6.07 -1.26 0.13
C ILE A 22 5.85 -2.37 -0.90
N ALA A 23 4.68 -2.43 -1.54
CA ALA A 23 4.45 -3.37 -2.63
C ALA A 23 5.47 -3.19 -3.75
N GLY A 24 5.79 -1.94 -4.11
CA GLY A 24 6.74 -1.62 -5.18
C GLY A 24 8.11 -2.23 -4.91
N VAL A 25 8.64 -2.01 -3.71
CA VAL A 25 9.90 -2.63 -3.28
C VAL A 25 9.80 -4.14 -3.24
N PHE A 26 8.70 -4.68 -2.71
CA PHE A 26 8.52 -6.13 -2.60
C PHE A 26 8.50 -6.81 -3.97
N VAL A 27 7.69 -6.33 -4.91
CA VAL A 27 7.51 -7.01 -6.19
C VAL A 27 8.68 -6.79 -7.15
N THR A 28 9.36 -5.64 -7.06
CA THR A 28 10.46 -5.30 -7.98
C THR A 28 11.82 -5.79 -7.48
N ALA A 29 12.03 -5.86 -6.17
CA ALA A 29 13.35 -6.14 -5.59
C ALA A 29 13.40 -7.38 -4.69
N ILE A 30 12.31 -7.77 -4.01
CA ILE A 30 12.31 -8.90 -3.07
C ILE A 30 11.82 -10.20 -3.72
N LEU A 31 10.61 -10.19 -4.30
CA LEU A 31 10.01 -11.37 -4.96
C LEU A 31 10.90 -11.98 -6.06
N PRO A 32 11.66 -11.22 -6.86
CA PRO A 32 12.53 -11.81 -7.88
C PRO A 32 13.62 -12.75 -7.33
N TRP A 33 13.95 -12.66 -6.04
CA TRP A 33 14.86 -13.61 -5.36
C TRP A 33 14.24 -14.98 -5.14
N MET A 34 12.91 -15.08 -5.16
CA MET A 34 12.16 -16.31 -4.89
C MET A 34 11.71 -17.02 -6.18
N GLY A 35 12.09 -16.51 -7.34
CA GLY A 35 11.58 -16.95 -8.63
C GLY A 35 12.66 -17.12 -9.70
N PRO A 36 12.26 -17.26 -10.97
CA PRO A 36 13.18 -17.57 -12.07
C PRO A 36 14.14 -16.42 -12.42
N HIS A 37 13.93 -15.24 -11.84
CA HIS A 37 14.73 -14.05 -12.08
C HIS A 37 16.04 -14.01 -11.28
N ASN A 38 16.30 -14.99 -10.41
CA ASN A 38 17.54 -15.15 -9.64
C ASN A 38 18.01 -13.85 -8.96
N GLY A 39 17.07 -13.11 -8.38
CA GLY A 39 17.33 -11.85 -7.68
C GLY A 39 17.52 -10.62 -8.57
N GLN A 40 17.49 -10.75 -9.90
CA GLN A 40 17.52 -9.60 -10.81
C GLN A 40 16.23 -8.79 -10.67
N PRO A 41 16.31 -7.47 -10.38
CA PRO A 41 15.13 -6.64 -10.23
C PRO A 41 14.29 -6.63 -11.51
N ILE A 42 12.97 -6.63 -11.34
CA ILE A 42 12.01 -6.54 -12.45
C ILE A 42 11.19 -5.27 -12.36
N SER A 43 10.68 -4.81 -13.50
CA SER A 43 9.77 -3.67 -13.54
C SER A 43 8.36 -4.06 -13.09
N ILE A 44 7.56 -3.08 -12.64
CA ILE A 44 6.14 -3.29 -12.33
C ILE A 44 5.37 -3.74 -13.58
N GLN A 45 5.77 -3.27 -14.77
CA GLN A 45 5.18 -3.68 -16.04
C GLN A 45 5.42 -5.16 -16.31
N THR A 46 6.61 -5.67 -15.98
CA THR A 46 6.96 -7.10 -16.07
C THR A 46 6.17 -7.92 -15.07
N TYR A 47 6.01 -7.43 -13.83
CA TYR A 47 5.18 -8.08 -12.81
C TYR A 47 3.68 -8.09 -13.18
N GLY A 48 3.22 -7.06 -13.88
CA GLY A 48 1.85 -6.84 -14.30
C GLY A 48 1.13 -5.82 -13.42
N ILE A 49 0.59 -4.76 -14.04
CA ILE A 49 -0.03 -3.62 -13.33
C ILE A 49 -1.22 -4.06 -12.49
N GLN A 50 -2.06 -4.97 -12.99
CA GLN A 50 -3.21 -5.48 -12.23
C GLN A 50 -2.75 -6.28 -11.00
N TYR A 51 -1.77 -7.17 -11.15
CA TYR A 51 -1.20 -7.92 -10.02
C TYR A 51 -0.56 -6.99 -8.99
N PHE A 52 0.14 -5.95 -9.45
CA PHE A 52 0.71 -4.93 -8.58
C PHE A 52 -0.37 -4.21 -7.78
N PHE A 53 -1.45 -3.77 -8.43
CA PHE A 53 -2.57 -3.13 -7.76
C PHE A 53 -3.18 -4.04 -6.69
N TRP A 54 -3.43 -5.31 -7.01
CA TRP A 54 -4.00 -6.28 -6.06
C TRP A 54 -3.05 -6.66 -4.93
N THR A 55 -1.75 -6.38 -5.06
CA THR A 55 -0.77 -6.52 -3.98
C THR A 55 -0.71 -5.25 -3.12
N ALA A 56 -0.64 -4.09 -3.76
CA ALA A 56 -0.48 -2.78 -3.12
C ALA A 56 -1.72 -2.30 -2.38
N PHE A 57 -2.90 -2.47 -2.97
CA PHE A 57 -4.14 -1.94 -2.41
C PHE A 57 -4.51 -2.58 -1.06
N PRO A 58 -4.50 -3.91 -0.88
CA PRO A 58 -4.71 -4.52 0.43
C PRO A 58 -3.68 -4.09 1.48
N LEU A 59 -2.39 -3.95 1.10
CA LEU A 59 -1.38 -3.41 2.02
C LEU A 59 -1.70 -1.99 2.45
N GLY A 60 -2.17 -1.15 1.51
CA GLY A 60 -2.66 0.18 1.83
C GLY A 60 -3.82 0.15 2.82
N LEU A 61 -4.77 -0.78 2.67
CA LEU A 61 -5.88 -0.94 3.61
C LEU A 61 -5.41 -1.37 5.02
N ILE A 62 -4.36 -2.18 5.13
CA ILE A 62 -3.75 -2.50 6.44
C ILE A 62 -3.27 -1.22 7.13
N PHE A 63 -2.60 -0.32 6.39
CA PHE A 63 -2.21 0.98 6.94
C PHE A 63 -3.40 1.85 7.30
N VAL A 64 -4.50 1.82 6.53
CA VAL A 64 -5.73 2.53 6.89
C VAL A 64 -6.24 2.06 8.24
N VAL A 65 -6.31 0.74 8.48
CA VAL A 65 -6.76 0.18 9.77
C VAL A 65 -5.87 0.66 10.91
N TRP A 66 -4.55 0.58 10.75
CA TRP A 66 -3.62 0.97 11.80
C TRP A 66 -3.63 2.47 12.09
N LEU A 67 -3.58 3.29 11.04
CA LEU A 67 -3.59 4.74 11.19
C LEU A 67 -4.95 5.25 11.66
N ASP A 68 -6.06 4.63 11.26
CA ASP A 68 -7.38 4.98 11.77
C ASP A 68 -7.48 4.75 13.28
N TYR A 69 -6.91 3.65 13.77
CA TYR A 69 -6.83 3.36 15.21
C TYR A 69 -5.98 4.40 15.97
N PHE A 70 -4.76 4.68 15.53
CA PHE A 70 -3.87 5.62 16.23
C PHE A 70 -4.27 7.09 16.08
N LEU A 71 -4.94 7.41 14.98
CA LEU A 71 -5.34 8.77 14.65
C LEU A 71 -6.84 8.96 14.79
N GLU A 72 -7.57 8.11 15.51
CA GLU A 72 -8.99 8.30 15.85
C GLU A 72 -9.83 8.91 14.69
N THR A 73 -9.57 8.47 13.45
CA THR A 73 -10.19 9.13 12.29
C THR A 73 -11.63 8.69 12.08
N ARG A 74 -12.06 7.64 12.78
CA ARG A 74 -13.39 7.03 12.68
C ARG A 74 -13.74 6.75 11.23
N ILE A 75 -12.78 6.20 10.49
CA ILE A 75 -12.98 5.73 9.11
C ILE A 75 -13.72 4.41 9.18
N LEU A 76 -13.27 3.51 10.05
CA LEU A 76 -13.97 2.30 10.42
C LEU A 76 -15.04 2.62 11.48
N PRO A 77 -16.13 1.83 11.54
CA PRO A 77 -17.11 1.95 12.61
C PRO A 77 -16.48 1.63 13.97
N ASP A 78 -16.96 2.31 15.01
CA ASP A 78 -16.55 2.12 16.41
C ASP A 78 -17.03 0.77 16.98
#